data_AF-B7RVK2-F1
#
_entry.id   AF-B7RVK2-F1
#
_cell.length_a   1.000
_cell.length_b   1.000
_cell.length_c   1.000
_cell.angle_alpha   90.00
_cell.angle_beta   90.00
_cell.angle_gamma   90.00
#
_symmetry.space_group_name_H-M   'P 1'
#
loop_
_entity.id
_entity.type
_entity.pdbx_description
1 polymer ?
#
loop_
_entity_poly.entity_id
_entity_poly.type
_entity_poly.pdbx_seq_one_letter_code
_entity_poly.pdbx_strand_id
1 'polypeptide(L)' 'MTHRTLAEVGLCLTVLQEDMDPLTPKQDQFDAIESTAIAILDSEFEQYIPGALQEYLQTYLYLKQMELGLIQFPDPLEA' A
#
# COMPACT_ATOMS: atom_id res chain seq x y z
N MET A 1 -16.84 7.86 -16.29
CA MET A 1 -15.89 7.87 -15.16
C MET A 1 -14.85 6.82 -15.49
N THR A 2 -13.59 7.19 -15.61
CA THR A 2 -12.49 6.28 -15.92
C THR A 2 -12.11 5.55 -14.64
N HIS A 3 -12.40 4.26 -14.59
CA HIS A 3 -11.97 3.39 -13.49
C HIS A 3 -10.46 3.24 -13.56
N ARG A 4 -9.76 3.36 -12.43
CA ARG A 4 -8.35 2.98 -12.38
C ARG A 4 -8.27 1.47 -12.43
N THR A 5 -7.26 0.96 -13.10
CA THR A 5 -6.86 -0.45 -13.09
C THR A 5 -5.93 -0.71 -11.91
N LEU A 6 -5.72 -1.97 -11.53
CA LEU A 6 -4.73 -2.34 -10.49
C LEU A 6 -3.33 -1.76 -10.78
N ALA A 7 -2.96 -1.65 -12.05
CA ALA A 7 -1.71 -1.03 -12.46
C ALA A 7 -1.67 0.48 -12.16
N GLU A 8 -2.79 1.19 -12.36
CA GLU A 8 -2.90 2.61 -12.03
C GLU A 8 -2.94 2.85 -10.52
N VAL A 9 -3.52 1.94 -9.74
CA VAL A 9 -3.45 1.95 -8.27
C VAL A 9 -1.99 1.81 -7.81
N GLY A 10 -1.25 0.85 -8.34
CA GLY A 10 0.18 0.67 -8.03
C GLY A 10 1.03 1.88 -8.44
N LEU A 11 0.75 2.46 -9.61
CA LEU A 11 1.44 3.66 -10.07
C LEU A 11 1.14 4.87 -9.15
N CYS A 12 -0.11 5.05 -8.72
CA CYS A 12 -0.50 6.11 -7.81
C CYS A 12 0.27 6.05 -6.49
N LEU A 13 0.40 4.85 -5.92
CA LEU A 13 1.15 4.64 -4.67
C LEU A 13 2.66 4.82 -4.86
N THR A 14 3.19 4.50 -6.04
CA THR A 14 4.62 4.70 -6.37
C THR A 14 4.92 6.18 -6.52
N VAL A 15 4.09 6.93 -7.25
CA VAL A 15 4.25 8.38 -7.43
C VAL A 15 4.16 9.11 -6.09
N LEU A 16 3.22 8.72 -5.21
CA LEU A 16 3.14 9.25 -3.85
C LEU A 16 4.47 9.08 -3.10
N GLN A 17 5.10 7.91 -3.25
CA GLN A 17 6.38 7.63 -2.59
C GLN A 17 7.54 8.43 -3.20
N GLU A 18 7.57 8.60 -4.52
CA GLU A 18 8.59 9.43 -5.20
C GLU A 18 8.48 10.92 -4.83
N ASP A 19 7.27 11.38 -4.51
CA ASP A 19 7.02 12.76 -4.06
C ASP A 19 7.39 12.97 -2.58
N MET A 20 7.56 11.90 -1.79
CA MET A 20 7.92 12.04 -0.37
C MET A 20 9.37 12.45 -0.17
N ASP A 21 9.56 13.40 0.76
CA ASP A 21 10.88 13.79 1.20
C ASP A 21 11.63 12.59 1.82
N PRO A 22 12.88 12.30 1.38
CA PRO A 22 13.69 11.19 1.91
C PRO A 22 14.10 11.38 3.38
N LEU A 23 13.92 12.60 3.92
CA LEU A 23 14.11 12.93 5.33
C LEU A 23 12.92 12.52 6.22
N THR A 24 11.77 12.21 5.61
CA THR A 24 10.58 11.75 6.32
C THR A 24 10.88 10.43 7.01
N PRO A 25 10.52 10.22 8.30
CA PRO A 25 10.71 8.95 8.95
C PRO A 25 10.01 7.83 8.17
N LYS A 26 10.67 6.68 8.05
CA LYS A 26 10.17 5.57 7.25
C LYS A 26 8.76 5.12 7.66
N GLN A 27 8.46 5.24 8.95
CA GLN A 27 7.15 4.90 9.49
C GLN A 27 6.07 5.89 9.02
N ASP A 28 6.34 7.20 9.07
CA ASP A 28 5.43 8.20 8.50
C ASP A 28 5.25 8.02 6.97
N GLN A 29 6.32 7.61 6.26
CA GLN A 29 6.20 7.28 4.83
C GLN A 29 5.25 6.09 4.61
N PHE A 30 5.38 5.05 5.44
CA PHE A 30 4.50 3.89 5.37
C PHE A 30 3.06 4.25 5.73
N ASP A 31 2.84 5.02 6.78
CA ASP A 31 1.50 5.44 7.24
C ASP A 31 0.76 6.25 6.15
N ALA A 32 1.48 7.10 5.40
CA ALA A 32 0.92 7.83 4.27
C ALA A 32 0.54 6.91 3.09
N ILE A 33 1.36 5.89 2.81
CA ILE A 33 1.07 4.87 1.79
C ILE A 33 -0.13 4.03 2.22
N GLU A 34 -0.18 3.59 3.48
CA GLU A 34 -1.29 2.81 4.05
C GLU A 34 -2.60 3.58 4.01
N SER A 35 -2.60 4.83 4.47
CA SER A 35 -3.77 5.70 4.44
C SER A 35 -4.31 5.88 3.02
N THR A 36 -3.42 6.04 2.03
CA THR A 36 -3.80 6.15 0.62
C THR A 36 -4.36 4.83 0.09
N ALA A 37 -3.76 3.69 0.43
CA ALA A 37 -4.24 2.37 0.06
C ALA A 37 -5.66 2.12 0.61
N ILE A 38 -5.93 2.49 1.87
CA ILE A 38 -7.27 2.37 2.48
C ILE A 38 -8.26 3.27 1.76
N ALA A 39 -7.91 4.52 1.45
CA ALA A 39 -8.80 5.43 0.73
C ALA A 39 -9.14 4.92 -0.69
N ILE A 40 -8.18 4.28 -1.37
CA ILE A 40 -8.41 3.62 -2.66
C ILE A 40 -9.34 2.41 -2.48
N LEU A 41 -9.10 1.60 -1.45
CA LEU A 41 -9.97 0.47 -1.12
C LEU A 41 -11.40 0.97 -0.92
N ASP A 42 -11.64 1.91 -0.01
CA ASP A 42 -12.99 2.43 0.26
C ASP A 42 -13.67 3.05 -0.97
N SER A 43 -12.91 3.73 -1.84
CA SER A 43 -13.47 4.38 -3.02
C SER A 43 -13.72 3.45 -4.20
N GLU A 44 -12.96 2.36 -4.34
CA GLU A 44 -12.99 1.52 -5.54
C GLU A 44 -13.33 0.05 -5.26
N PHE A 45 -13.52 -0.36 -4.00
CA PHE A 45 -13.80 -1.75 -3.58
C PHE A 45 -14.90 -2.43 -4.40
N GLU A 46 -16.02 -1.74 -4.63
CA GLU A 46 -17.19 -2.27 -5.33
C GLU A 46 -16.95 -2.55 -6.83
N GLN A 47 -15.84 -2.05 -7.38
CA GLN A 47 -15.54 -2.10 -8.81
C GLN A 47 -14.56 -3.21 -9.19
N TYR A 48 -13.90 -3.82 -8.21
CA TYR A 48 -13.00 -4.95 -8.42
C TYR A 48 -13.69 -6.26 -8.05
N ILE A 49 -13.11 -7.37 -8.54
CA ILE A 49 -13.48 -8.70 -8.06
C ILE A 49 -13.34 -8.69 -6.53
N PRO A 50 -14.35 -9.20 -5.78
CA PRO A 50 -14.28 -9.25 -4.32
C PRO A 50 -12.97 -9.87 -3.85
N GLY A 51 -12.26 -9.18 -2.96
CA GLY A 51 -10.96 -9.60 -2.44
C GLY A 51 -9.75 -9.23 -3.30
N ALA A 52 -9.87 -9.07 -4.62
CA ALA A 52 -8.70 -8.87 -5.49
C ALA A 52 -7.97 -7.54 -5.22
N LEU A 53 -8.71 -6.44 -5.03
CA LEU A 53 -8.10 -5.14 -4.68
C LEU A 53 -7.48 -5.18 -3.28
N GLN A 54 -8.16 -5.84 -2.34
CA GLN A 54 -7.68 -5.97 -0.97
C GLN A 54 -6.39 -6.79 -0.90
N GLU A 55 -6.34 -7.96 -1.56
CA GLU A 55 -5.14 -8.81 -1.63
C GLU A 55 -3.98 -8.08 -2.31
N TYR A 56 -4.26 -7.34 -3.38
CA TYR A 56 -3.26 -6.53 -4.07
C TYR A 56 -2.67 -5.46 -3.14
N LEU A 57 -3.51 -4.68 -2.47
CA LEU A 57 -3.07 -3.62 -1.56
C LEU A 57 -2.33 -4.18 -0.34
N GLN A 58 -2.80 -5.30 0.24
CA GLN A 58 -2.08 -5.97 1.33
C GLN A 58 -0.70 -6.45 0.90
N THR A 59 -0.59 -7.06 -0.29
CA THR A 59 0.70 -7.49 -0.84
C THR A 59 1.62 -6.29 -1.08
N TYR A 60 1.09 -5.20 -1.64
CA TYR A 60 1.85 -3.97 -1.88
C TYR A 60 2.37 -3.36 -0.58
N LEU A 61 1.52 -3.23 0.44
CA LEU A 61 1.91 -2.69 1.75
C LEU A 61 2.97 -3.57 2.41
N TYR A 62 2.81 -4.89 2.35
CA TYR A 62 3.82 -5.83 2.87
C TYR A 62 5.18 -5.62 2.20
N LEU A 63 5.22 -5.55 0.86
CA LEU A 63 6.46 -5.26 0.14
C LEU A 63 7.07 -3.92 0.56
N LYS A 64 6.24 -2.88 0.74
CA LYS A 64 6.71 -1.54 1.17
C LYS A 64 7.29 -1.54 2.58
N GLN A 65 6.66 -2.25 3.52
CA GLN A 65 7.25 -2.37 4.85
C GLN A 65 8.59 -3.11 4.80
N MET A 66 8.77 -4.11 3.92
CA MET A 66 10.07 -4.77 3.73
C MET A 66 11.12 -3.80 3.17
N GLU A 67 10.77 -3.02 2.14
CA GLU A 67 11.67 -2.04 1.51
C GLU A 67 12.09 -0.94 2.50
N LEU A 68 11.16 -0.49 3.34
CA LEU A 68 11.43 0.49 4.39
C LEU A 68 12.14 -0.15 5.60
N GLY A 69 12.16 -1.48 5.71
CA GLY A 69 12.73 -2.18 6.86
C GLY A 69 11.92 -1.98 8.14
N LEU A 70 10.60 -1.83 8.00
CA LEU A 70 9.64 -1.68 9.10
C LEU A 70 9.10 -3.00 9.62
N ILE A 71 9.10 -4.05 8.78
CA ILE A 71 8.80 -5.40 9.27
C ILE A 71 10.06 -5.96 9.92
N GLN A 72 10.00 -6.24 11.21
CA GLN A 72 10.80 -7.32 11.77
C GLN A 72 10.12 -8.61 11.34
N PHE A 73 10.85 -9.52 10.69
CA PHE A 73 10.35 -10.85 10.36
C PHE A 73 9.60 -11.39 11.59
N PRO A 74 8.30 -11.72 11.51
CA PRO A 74 7.59 -12.19 12.68
C PRO A 74 8.35 -13.41 13.21
N ASP A 75 8.75 -13.37 14.47
CA ASP A 75 9.37 -14.51 15.12
C ASP A 75 8.36 -15.66 14.96
N PRO A 76 8.75 -16.81 14.37
CA PRO A 76 7.83 -17.91 14.02
C PRO A 76 7.16 -18.59 15.23
N LEU A 77 7.22 -17.97 16.41
CA LEU A 77 6.78 -18.47 17.71
C LEU A 77 5.52 -17.78 18.26
N GLU A 78 4.94 -16.79 17.57
CA GLU A 78 3.66 -16.16 17.98
C GLU A 78 2.45 -16.69 17.19
N ALA A 79 2.34 -18.01 17.03
CA ALA A 79 1.16 -18.70 16.47
C ALA A 79 0.34 -19.40 17.56
#